data_AF-A0A1F7LSI6-F1
#
_entry.id   AF-A0A1F7LSI6-F1
#
_cell.length_a   1.000
_cell.length_b   1.000
_cell.length_c   1.000
_cell.angle_alpha   90.00
_cell.angle_beta   90.00
_cell.angle_gamma   90.00
#
_symmetry.space_group_name_H-M   'P 1'
#
loop_
_entity.id
_entity.type
_entity.pdbx_description
1 polymer ?
#
loop_
_entity_poly.entity_id
_entity_poly.type
_entity_poly.pdbx_seq_one_letter_code
_entity_poly.pdbx_strand_id
1 'polypeptide(L)'
;MALTSGDGVLFLLRWIHFLAGITWIGLLYYFNFVQTPFFAETEAPVRTGAIQKLVPRALWWFRWGAMFTFLSGWLIILDAVGRGGFFAGAYGWAILLGGLLGSIMWANVWFVIWPNQKIVIQNAVNTGAGKSANPAAAPAGARAGLASRTNTLFSIPMLFYMGAAKHLPNLPVPRSGAAFWIVVLVIMAAVEINALAGKPGTATTKPLATVKGTLWAGFILAAIFYLWFEMMR
;
A
#
# COMPACT_ATOMS: atom_id res chain seq x y z
N MET A 1 1.17 -27.16 24.13
CA MET A 1 -0.05 -27.14 23.29
C MET A 1 0.33 -26.71 21.88
N ALA A 2 -0.38 -27.13 20.84
CA ALA A 2 0.01 -26.87 19.45
C ALA A 2 0.21 -25.35 19.16
N LEU A 3 -0.70 -24.50 19.63
CA LEU A 3 -0.66 -23.04 19.41
C LEU A 3 0.40 -22.30 20.25
N THR A 4 0.88 -22.88 21.36
CA THR A 4 1.89 -22.27 22.22
C THR A 4 3.32 -22.66 21.84
N SER A 5 3.48 -23.49 20.81
CA SER A 5 4.79 -23.83 20.24
C SER A 5 5.32 -22.69 19.35
N GLY A 6 6.61 -22.69 19.02
CA GLY A 6 7.19 -21.72 18.09
C GLY A 6 6.48 -21.71 16.72
N ASP A 7 6.16 -22.89 16.20
CA ASP A 7 5.43 -23.02 14.93
C ASP A 7 3.96 -22.58 15.05
N GLY A 8 3.34 -22.82 16.21
CA GLY A 8 2.01 -22.32 16.56
C GLY A 8 1.94 -20.79 16.60
N VAL A 9 2.93 -20.14 17.21
CA VAL A 9 3.04 -18.67 17.23
C VAL A 9 3.23 -18.12 15.82
N LEU A 10 4.09 -18.74 15.01
CA LEU A 10 4.26 -18.35 13.61
C LEU A 10 3.01 -18.53 12.77
N PHE A 11 2.24 -19.58 13.01
CA PHE A 11 0.94 -19.77 12.38
C PHE A 11 -0.04 -18.64 12.76
N LEU A 12 -0.13 -18.31 14.05
CA LEU A 12 -0.97 -17.21 14.53
C LEU A 12 -0.56 -15.85 13.94
N LEU A 13 0.75 -15.58 13.83
CA LEU A 13 1.24 -14.37 13.18
C LEU A 13 0.80 -14.29 11.71
N ARG A 14 0.87 -15.40 10.96
CA ARG A 14 0.38 -15.44 9.58
C ARG A 14 -1.13 -15.25 9.52
N TRP A 15 -1.88 -15.86 10.43
CA TRP A 15 -3.33 -15.69 10.50
C TRP A 15 -3.73 -14.24 10.76
N ILE A 16 -3.08 -13.58 11.72
CA ILE A 16 -3.24 -12.14 11.97
C ILE A 16 -2.88 -11.33 10.73
N HIS A 17 -1.76 -11.65 10.08
CA HIS A 17 -1.30 -10.99 8.86
C HIS A 17 -2.35 -11.07 7.74
N PHE A 18 -2.98 -12.24 7.54
CA PHE A 18 -4.02 -12.41 6.52
C PHE A 18 -5.27 -11.60 6.84
N LEU A 19 -5.80 -11.68 8.07
CA LEU A 19 -7.00 -10.95 8.46
C LEU A 19 -6.79 -9.44 8.36
N ALA A 20 -5.66 -8.94 8.87
CA ALA A 20 -5.30 -7.54 8.81
C ALA A 20 -5.03 -7.09 7.35
N GLY A 21 -4.34 -7.93 6.57
CA GLY A 21 -3.96 -7.64 5.19
C GLY A 21 -5.16 -7.55 4.26
N ILE A 22 -6.11 -8.48 4.38
CA ILE A 22 -7.38 -8.43 3.62
C ILE A 22 -8.17 -7.17 4.00
N THR A 23 -8.25 -6.84 5.29
CA THR A 23 -8.92 -5.62 5.76
C THR A 23 -8.27 -4.37 5.17
N TRP A 24 -6.93 -4.30 5.20
CA TRP A 24 -6.17 -3.17 4.72
C TRP A 24 -6.29 -2.98 3.21
N ILE A 25 -5.91 -4.00 2.43
CA ILE A 25 -5.89 -3.94 0.97
C ILE A 25 -7.32 -3.90 0.40
N GLY A 26 -8.27 -4.59 1.04
CA GLY A 26 -9.69 -4.49 0.69
C GLY A 26 -10.22 -3.06 0.82
N LEU A 27 -9.90 -2.37 1.92
CA LEU A 27 -10.28 -0.96 2.10
C LEU A 27 -9.52 -0.02 1.16
N LEU A 28 -8.25 -0.31 0.86
CA LEU A 28 -7.49 0.42 -0.16
C LEU A 28 -8.24 0.40 -1.51
N TYR A 29 -8.67 -0.79 -1.95
CA TYR A 29 -9.40 -0.98 -3.20
C TYR A 29 -10.80 -0.39 -3.14
N TYR A 30 -11.50 -0.52 -2.02
CA TYR A 30 -12.78 0.16 -1.80
C TYR A 30 -12.65 1.68 -1.99
N PHE A 31 -11.66 2.33 -1.37
CA PHE A 31 -11.46 3.78 -1.53
C PHE A 31 -11.21 4.15 -2.98
N ASN A 32 -10.38 3.38 -3.67
CA ASN A 32 -9.89 3.71 -5.00
C ASN A 32 -10.86 3.35 -6.13
N PHE A 33 -11.58 2.24 -6.02
CA PHE A 33 -12.42 1.69 -7.09
C PHE A 33 -13.91 1.95 -6.88
N VAL A 34 -14.33 2.21 -5.64
CA VAL A 34 -15.75 2.36 -5.30
C VAL A 34 -16.03 3.76 -4.78
N GLN A 35 -15.41 4.13 -3.64
CA GLN A 35 -15.76 5.37 -2.95
C GLN A 35 -15.41 6.62 -3.76
N THR A 36 -14.19 6.72 -4.31
CA THR A 36 -13.77 7.91 -5.07
C THR A 36 -14.62 8.11 -6.33
N PRO A 37 -14.87 7.10 -7.18
CA PRO A 37 -15.79 7.22 -8.31
C PRO A 37 -17.22 7.61 -7.88
N PHE A 38 -17.77 6.95 -6.86
CA PHE A 38 -19.09 7.29 -6.32
C PHE A 38 -19.16 8.76 -5.87
N PHE A 39 -18.12 9.26 -5.20
CA PHE A 39 -18.07 10.66 -4.79
C PHE A 39 -18.06 11.62 -5.97
N ALA A 40 -17.45 11.26 -7.11
CA ALA A 40 -17.44 12.10 -8.30
C ALA A 40 -18.83 12.25 -8.94
N GLU A 41 -19.69 11.23 -8.81
CA GLU A 41 -21.02 11.15 -9.43
C GLU A 41 -22.15 11.62 -8.50
N THR A 42 -21.93 11.60 -7.19
CA THR A 42 -22.99 11.94 -6.21
C THR A 42 -23.09 13.44 -5.91
N GLU A 43 -24.29 13.87 -5.51
CA GLU A 43 -24.57 15.23 -5.04
C GLU A 43 -23.74 15.63 -3.81
N ALA A 44 -23.46 16.93 -3.69
CA ALA A 44 -22.61 17.47 -2.62
C ALA A 44 -23.10 17.14 -1.20
N PRO A 45 -24.41 17.20 -0.85
CA PRO A 45 -24.86 16.85 0.49
C PRO A 45 -24.60 15.38 0.85
N VAL A 46 -24.79 14.45 -0.11
CA VAL A 46 -24.54 13.02 0.07
C VAL A 46 -23.05 12.77 0.30
N ARG A 47 -22.19 13.38 -0.52
CA ARG A 47 -20.73 13.30 -0.38
C ARG A 47 -20.28 13.81 1.00
N THR A 48 -20.76 14.97 1.42
CA THR A 48 -20.43 15.56 2.73
C THR A 48 -20.87 14.65 3.87
N GLY A 49 -22.09 14.11 3.83
CA GLY A 49 -22.57 13.15 4.83
C GLY A 49 -21.70 11.90 4.93
N ALA A 50 -21.27 11.35 3.79
CA ALA A 50 -20.37 10.21 3.74
C ALA A 50 -18.98 10.54 4.32
N ILE A 51 -18.42 11.71 4.01
CA ILE A 51 -17.12 12.16 4.55
C ILE A 51 -17.20 12.35 6.07
N GLN A 52 -18.32 12.83 6.60
CA GLN A 52 -18.50 13.03 8.04
C GLN A 52 -18.68 11.71 8.80
N LYS A 53 -19.39 10.73 8.22
CA LYS A 53 -19.84 9.54 8.96
C LYS A 53 -19.15 8.24 8.50
N LEU A 54 -19.06 8.00 7.21
CA LEU A 54 -18.56 6.74 6.67
C LEU A 54 -17.02 6.73 6.59
N VAL A 55 -16.42 7.78 6.03
CA VAL A 55 -14.96 7.86 5.81
C VAL A 55 -14.14 7.69 7.09
N PRO A 56 -14.48 8.31 8.25
CA PRO A 56 -13.68 8.16 9.46
C PRO A 56 -13.67 6.71 9.99
N ARG A 57 -14.80 5.99 9.84
CA ARG A 57 -14.92 4.57 10.24
C ARG A 57 -14.07 3.69 9.34
N ALA A 58 -14.18 3.88 8.02
CA ALA A 58 -13.37 3.15 7.05
C ALA A 58 -11.87 3.42 7.25
N LEU A 59 -11.47 4.67 7.49
CA LEU A 59 -10.08 5.04 7.75
C LEU A 59 -9.54 4.48 9.07
N TRP A 60 -10.38 4.25 10.08
CA TRP A 60 -9.92 3.58 11.30
C TRP A 60 -9.47 2.15 11.00
N TRP A 61 -10.33 1.36 10.33
CA TRP A 61 -10.02 -0.02 9.95
C TRP A 61 -8.85 -0.11 8.96
N PHE A 62 -8.79 0.83 8.02
CA PHE A 62 -7.69 0.91 7.05
C PHE A 62 -6.34 1.11 7.74
N ARG A 63 -6.23 2.04 8.70
CA ARG A 63 -4.97 2.36 9.40
C ARG A 63 -4.51 1.22 10.29
N TRP A 64 -5.42 0.64 11.08
CA TRP A 64 -5.07 -0.43 12.00
C TRP A 64 -4.88 -1.76 11.28
N GLY A 65 -5.65 -2.04 10.24
CA GLY A 65 -5.36 -3.14 9.31
C GLY A 65 -3.95 -3.02 8.74
N ALA A 66 -3.54 -1.83 8.28
CA ALA A 66 -2.17 -1.60 7.82
C ALA A 66 -1.13 -1.85 8.93
N MET A 67 -1.37 -1.34 10.14
CA MET A 67 -0.44 -1.49 11.26
C MET A 67 -0.24 -2.96 11.64
N PHE A 68 -1.33 -3.71 11.82
CA PHE A 68 -1.23 -5.12 12.21
C PHE A 68 -0.61 -5.97 11.10
N THR A 69 -0.88 -5.66 9.82
CA THR A 69 -0.23 -6.32 8.68
C THR A 69 1.28 -6.06 8.69
N PHE A 70 1.68 -4.79 8.86
CA PHE A 70 3.08 -4.39 8.91
C PHE A 70 3.83 -5.09 10.06
N LEU A 71 3.31 -5.01 11.28
CA LEU A 71 3.96 -5.61 12.45
C LEU A 71 4.06 -7.14 12.33
N SER A 72 2.94 -7.82 12.02
CA SER A 72 2.95 -9.27 11.85
C SER A 72 3.88 -9.72 10.72
N GLY A 73 3.90 -8.99 9.60
CA GLY A 73 4.77 -9.30 8.46
C GLY A 73 6.25 -9.20 8.81
N TRP A 74 6.66 -8.11 9.47
CA TRP A 74 8.04 -7.94 9.92
C TRP A 74 8.45 -8.96 10.98
N LEU A 75 7.56 -9.32 11.91
CA LEU A 75 7.85 -10.38 12.88
C LEU A 75 8.08 -11.74 12.19
N ILE A 76 7.29 -12.07 11.15
CA ILE A 76 7.48 -13.29 10.35
C ILE A 76 8.82 -13.25 9.60
N ILE A 77 9.18 -12.10 9.01
CA ILE A 77 10.47 -11.94 8.31
C ILE A 77 11.64 -12.07 9.28
N LEU A 78 11.57 -11.43 10.46
CA LEU A 78 12.62 -11.47 11.47
C LEU A 78 12.86 -12.90 12.00
N ASP A 79 11.80 -13.67 12.27
CA ASP A 79 11.94 -15.08 12.63
C ASP A 79 12.59 -15.89 11.49
N ALA A 80 12.16 -15.69 10.24
CA ALA A 80 12.73 -16.40 9.09
C ALA A 80 14.22 -16.07 8.87
N VAL A 81 14.62 -14.81 9.10
CA VAL A 81 16.03 -14.40 9.09
C VAL A 81 16.79 -15.03 10.24
N GLY A 82 16.23 -15.05 11.45
CA GLY A 82 16.84 -15.65 12.65
C GLY A 82 17.08 -17.16 12.53
N ARG A 83 16.24 -17.87 11.76
CA ARG A 83 16.42 -19.30 11.44
C ARG A 83 17.53 -19.57 10.41
N GLY A 84 18.04 -18.53 9.75
CA GLY A 84 19.08 -18.64 8.73
C GLY A 84 18.55 -19.06 7.36
N GLY A 85 19.39 -18.88 6.32
CA GLY A 85 19.06 -19.30 4.96
C GLY A 85 17.96 -18.50 4.26
N PHE A 86 17.52 -17.36 4.82
CA PHE A 86 16.44 -16.53 4.26
C PHE A 86 16.66 -16.19 2.77
N PHE A 87 17.89 -15.82 2.40
CA PHE A 87 18.26 -15.49 1.02
C PHE A 87 18.84 -16.67 0.21
N ALA A 88 18.84 -17.89 0.75
CA ALA A 88 19.39 -19.07 0.07
C ALA A 88 18.57 -19.48 -1.17
N GLY A 89 17.30 -19.10 -1.23
CA GLY A 89 16.42 -19.29 -2.38
C GLY A 89 15.59 -18.05 -2.64
N ALA A 90 14.81 -18.07 -3.72
CA ALA A 90 14.04 -16.92 -4.19
C ALA A 90 12.97 -16.43 -3.20
N TYR A 91 12.58 -17.27 -2.23
CA TYR A 91 11.61 -16.94 -1.18
C TYR A 91 11.97 -15.64 -0.44
N GLY A 92 13.17 -15.51 0.11
CA GLY A 92 13.53 -14.34 0.90
C GLY A 92 13.60 -13.06 0.08
N TRP A 93 14.05 -13.16 -1.17
CA TRP A 93 14.10 -12.04 -2.11
C TRP A 93 12.70 -11.53 -2.47
N ALA A 94 11.79 -12.44 -2.82
CA ALA A 94 10.42 -12.10 -3.18
C ALA A 94 9.61 -11.59 -1.98
N ILE A 95 9.71 -12.25 -0.82
CA ILE A 95 9.03 -11.81 0.41
C ILE A 95 9.53 -10.46 0.88
N LEU A 96 10.85 -10.23 0.87
CA LEU A 96 11.38 -8.93 1.29
C LEU A 96 11.00 -7.82 0.30
N LEU A 97 10.96 -8.09 -1.01
CA LEU A 97 10.49 -7.13 -2.00
C LEU A 97 9.04 -6.72 -1.73
N GLY A 98 8.15 -7.69 -1.51
CA GLY A 98 6.76 -7.44 -1.11
C GLY A 98 6.66 -6.70 0.23
N GLY A 99 7.46 -7.09 1.23
CA GLY A 99 7.51 -6.47 2.55
C GLY A 99 7.95 -5.01 2.53
N LEU A 100 8.94 -4.66 1.69
CA LEU A 100 9.40 -3.29 1.50
C LEU A 100 8.35 -2.41 0.81
N LEU A 101 7.70 -2.91 -0.25
CA LEU A 101 6.57 -2.23 -0.88
C LEU A 101 5.45 -1.97 0.15
N GLY A 102 5.08 -3.00 0.92
CA GLY A 102 4.12 -2.88 2.00
C GLY A 102 4.54 -1.88 3.07
N SER A 103 5.84 -1.78 3.38
CA SER A 103 6.35 -0.83 4.38
C SER A 103 6.21 0.63 3.93
N ILE A 104 6.53 0.92 2.66
CA ILE A 104 6.30 2.24 2.06
C ILE A 104 4.81 2.57 2.07
N MET A 105 3.97 1.60 1.67
CA MET A 105 2.53 1.77 1.67
C MET A 105 1.98 2.06 3.07
N TRP A 106 2.45 1.35 4.09
CA TRP A 106 2.10 1.57 5.49
C TRP A 106 2.51 2.98 5.95
N ALA A 107 3.72 3.44 5.59
CA ALA A 107 4.17 4.79 5.90
C ALA A 107 3.25 5.84 5.26
N ASN A 108 2.85 5.64 4.00
CA ASN A 108 1.87 6.48 3.32
C ASN A 108 0.53 6.53 4.08
N VAL A 109 0.03 5.41 4.59
CA VAL A 109 -1.21 5.37 5.36
C VAL A 109 -1.13 6.26 6.60
N TRP A 110 -0.06 6.14 7.38
CA TRP A 110 0.05 6.79 8.69
C TRP A 110 0.53 8.23 8.62
N PHE A 111 1.45 8.54 7.71
CA PHE A 111 2.14 9.84 7.68
C PHE A 111 1.66 10.78 6.57
N VAL A 112 0.95 10.26 5.55
CA VAL A 112 0.47 11.08 4.43
C VAL A 112 -1.05 11.08 4.35
N ILE A 113 -1.66 9.91 4.18
CA ILE A 113 -3.11 9.77 3.97
C ILE A 113 -3.86 10.22 5.23
N TRP A 114 -3.52 9.68 6.41
CA TRP A 114 -4.27 9.99 7.62
C TRP A 114 -4.21 11.48 8.02
N PRO A 115 -3.04 12.15 8.09
CA PRO A 115 -2.98 13.57 8.44
C PRO A 115 -3.80 14.45 7.49
N ASN A 116 -3.73 14.19 6.19
CA ASN A 116 -4.48 14.95 5.20
C ASN A 116 -5.99 14.65 5.24
N GLN A 117 -6.39 13.39 5.47
CA GLN A 117 -7.79 13.02 5.61
C GLN A 117 -8.44 13.67 6.83
N LYS A 118 -7.70 13.88 7.94
CA LYS A 118 -8.22 14.67 9.08
C LYS A 118 -8.66 16.07 8.66
N ILE A 119 -7.88 16.74 7.81
CA ILE A 119 -8.21 18.08 7.29
C ILE A 119 -9.48 18.03 6.45
N VAL A 120 -9.59 17.05 5.55
CA VAL A 120 -10.77 16.86 4.67
C VAL A 120 -12.03 16.57 5.49
N ILE A 121 -11.94 15.69 6.49
CA ILE A 121 -13.06 15.34 7.36
C ILE A 121 -13.49 16.56 8.18
N GLN A 122 -12.56 17.28 8.80
CA GLN A 122 -12.89 18.47 9.58
C GLN A 122 -13.53 19.56 8.71
N ASN A 123 -13.04 19.73 7.48
CA ASN A 123 -13.66 20.64 6.52
C ASN A 123 -15.12 20.26 6.23
N ALA A 124 -15.39 18.98 5.97
CA ALA A 124 -16.76 18.51 5.72
C ALA A 124 -17.67 18.70 6.96
N VAL A 125 -17.16 18.50 8.17
CA VAL A 125 -17.89 18.79 9.42
C VAL A 125 -18.21 20.29 9.51
N ASN A 126 -17.24 21.16 9.25
CA ASN A 126 -17.42 22.61 9.31
C ASN A 126 -18.41 23.13 8.27
N THR A 127 -18.25 22.76 7.01
CA THR A 127 -19.13 23.22 5.92
C THR A 127 -20.54 22.66 6.06
N GLY A 128 -20.69 21.43 6.54
CA GLY A 128 -21.99 20.86 6.88
C GLY A 128 -22.70 21.56 8.05
N ALA A 129 -21.96 22.28 8.89
CA ALA A 129 -22.49 23.13 9.96
C ALA A 129 -22.65 24.61 9.54
N GLY A 130 -22.53 24.93 8.25
CA GLY A 130 -22.66 26.29 7.73
C GLY A 130 -21.44 27.20 7.96
N LYS A 131 -20.30 26.65 8.42
CA LYS A 131 -19.05 27.41 8.58
C LYS A 131 -18.31 27.54 7.25
N SER A 132 -17.38 28.49 7.19
CA SER A 132 -16.53 28.71 6.02
C SER A 132 -15.66 27.48 5.70
N ALA A 133 -15.44 27.25 4.40
CA ALA A 133 -14.58 26.17 3.92
C ALA A 133 -13.11 26.44 4.25
N ASN A 134 -12.39 25.39 4.64
CA ASN A 134 -10.95 25.45 4.86
C ASN A 134 -10.21 25.43 3.52
N PRO A 135 -9.43 26.46 3.16
CA PRO A 135 -8.70 26.50 1.88
C PRO A 135 -7.66 25.37 1.75
N ALA A 136 -7.18 24.80 2.85
CA ALA A 136 -6.24 23.68 2.85
C ALA A 136 -6.90 22.31 2.56
N ALA A 137 -8.24 22.22 2.53
CA ALA A 137 -8.93 20.93 2.39
C ALA A 137 -8.75 20.30 1.00
N ALA A 138 -8.86 21.09 -0.05
CA ALA A 138 -8.67 20.62 -1.43
C ALA A 138 -7.23 20.09 -1.68
N PRO A 139 -6.15 20.82 -1.36
CA PRO A 139 -4.79 20.30 -1.55
C PRO A 139 -4.51 19.08 -0.66
N ALA A 140 -5.03 19.04 0.58
CA ALA A 140 -4.91 17.87 1.44
C ALA A 140 -5.58 16.63 0.82
N GLY A 141 -6.81 16.78 0.30
CA GLY A 141 -7.52 15.72 -0.40
C GLY A 141 -6.77 15.22 -1.63
N ALA A 142 -6.20 16.13 -2.42
CA ALA A 142 -5.40 15.76 -3.60
C ALA A 142 -4.15 14.96 -3.21
N ARG A 143 -3.41 15.36 -2.16
CA ARG A 143 -2.23 14.62 -1.68
C ARG A 143 -2.60 13.25 -1.12
N ALA A 144 -3.66 13.16 -0.30
CA ALA A 144 -4.14 11.88 0.22
C ALA A 144 -4.60 10.94 -0.91
N GLY A 145 -5.28 11.47 -1.93
CA GLY A 145 -5.71 10.73 -3.10
C GLY A 145 -4.53 10.18 -3.90
N LEU A 146 -3.51 11.00 -4.15
CA LEU A 146 -2.31 10.58 -4.88
C LEU A 146 -1.55 9.48 -4.13
N ALA A 147 -1.31 9.64 -2.82
CA ALA A 147 -0.68 8.61 -2.00
C ALA A 147 -1.49 7.29 -1.97
N SER A 148 -2.83 7.38 -1.91
CA SER A 148 -3.70 6.21 -1.98
C SER A 148 -3.62 5.48 -3.33
N ARG A 149 -3.49 6.23 -4.43
CA ARG A 149 -3.29 5.68 -5.78
C ARG A 149 -1.92 5.04 -5.94
N THR A 150 -0.87 5.65 -5.40
CA THR A 150 0.47 5.04 -5.33
C THR A 150 0.45 3.74 -4.54
N ASN A 151 -0.24 3.71 -3.39
CA ASN A 151 -0.41 2.47 -2.64
C ASN A 151 -1.14 1.39 -3.45
N THR A 152 -2.16 1.77 -4.23
CA THR A 152 -2.86 0.83 -5.11
C THR A 152 -1.91 0.28 -6.19
N LEU A 153 -1.10 1.14 -6.80
CA LEU A 153 -0.05 0.74 -7.74
C LEU A 153 0.91 -0.26 -7.09
N PHE A 154 1.49 0.06 -5.94
CA PHE A 154 2.44 -0.81 -5.23
C PHE A 154 1.83 -2.11 -4.73
N SER A 155 0.53 -2.13 -4.42
CA SER A 155 -0.14 -3.35 -3.96
C SER A 155 -0.08 -4.49 -4.99
N ILE A 156 -0.03 -4.16 -6.28
CA ILE A 156 0.00 -5.15 -7.37
C ILE A 156 1.31 -5.96 -7.37
N PRO A 157 2.51 -5.35 -7.53
CA PRO A 157 3.76 -6.09 -7.40
C PRO A 157 3.92 -6.70 -6.01
N MET A 158 3.49 -6.01 -4.95
CA MET A 158 3.56 -6.55 -3.58
C MET A 158 2.85 -7.90 -3.46
N LEU A 159 1.58 -7.99 -3.87
CA LEU A 159 0.81 -9.23 -3.84
C LEU A 159 1.38 -10.29 -4.78
N PHE A 160 1.85 -9.88 -5.96
CA PHE A 160 2.50 -10.79 -6.91
C PHE A 160 3.71 -11.48 -6.29
N TYR A 161 4.64 -10.73 -5.68
CA TYR A 161 5.86 -11.31 -5.11
C TYR A 161 5.63 -12.08 -3.82
N MET A 162 4.68 -11.65 -2.99
CA MET A 162 4.27 -12.43 -1.83
C MET A 162 3.69 -13.81 -2.24
N GLY A 163 2.89 -13.86 -3.31
CA GLY A 163 2.42 -15.11 -3.87
C GLY A 163 3.52 -15.93 -4.55
N ALA A 164 4.36 -15.28 -5.36
CA ALA A 164 5.45 -15.92 -6.11
C ALA A 164 6.45 -16.63 -5.19
N ALA A 165 6.70 -16.09 -4.00
CA ALA A 165 7.65 -16.64 -3.03
C ALA A 165 7.44 -18.12 -2.69
N LYS A 166 6.20 -18.64 -2.79
CA LYS A 166 5.87 -20.06 -2.57
C LYS A 166 5.24 -20.74 -3.78
N HIS A 167 4.79 -19.99 -4.78
CA HIS A 167 3.99 -20.53 -5.90
C HIS A 167 4.63 -20.33 -7.29
N LEU A 168 5.80 -19.71 -7.37
CA LEU A 168 6.57 -19.58 -8.61
C LEU A 168 7.94 -20.26 -8.45
N PRO A 169 8.02 -21.58 -8.69
CA PRO A 169 9.21 -22.38 -8.34
C PRO A 169 10.48 -21.99 -9.11
N ASN A 170 10.35 -21.34 -10.26
CA ASN A 170 11.46 -20.98 -11.14
C ASN A 170 11.89 -19.52 -11.04
N LEU A 171 11.45 -18.78 -10.01
CA LEU A 171 11.91 -17.40 -9.81
C LEU A 171 13.44 -17.41 -9.53
N PRO A 172 14.26 -16.66 -10.29
CA PRO A 172 15.71 -16.66 -10.10
C PRO A 172 16.16 -16.12 -8.74
N VAL A 173 17.31 -16.62 -8.26
CA VAL A 173 18.03 -16.02 -7.12
C VAL A 173 19.01 -14.99 -7.68
N PRO A 174 18.94 -13.72 -7.25
CA PRO A 174 19.85 -12.70 -7.75
C PRO A 174 21.33 -13.01 -7.43
N ARG A 175 22.19 -13.01 -8.45
CA ARG A 175 23.65 -13.24 -8.34
C ARG A 175 24.39 -12.18 -7.51
N SER A 176 23.85 -10.97 -7.42
CA SER A 176 24.40 -9.87 -6.62
C SER A 176 23.29 -9.16 -5.85
N GLY A 177 23.31 -9.33 -4.53
CA GLY A 177 22.31 -8.73 -3.66
C GLY A 177 22.35 -7.22 -3.62
N ALA A 178 23.55 -6.64 -3.58
CA ALA A 178 23.72 -5.19 -3.55
C ALA A 178 23.14 -4.55 -4.82
N ALA A 179 23.53 -5.04 -6.01
CA ALA A 179 23.01 -4.53 -7.27
C ALA A 179 21.49 -4.70 -7.38
N PHE A 180 20.98 -5.87 -6.97
CA PHE A 180 19.54 -6.13 -6.97
C PHE A 180 18.77 -5.11 -6.13
N TRP A 181 19.17 -4.92 -4.88
CA TRP A 181 18.46 -4.04 -3.95
C TRP A 181 18.64 -2.56 -4.26
N ILE A 182 19.80 -2.12 -4.75
CA ILE A 182 20.00 -0.72 -5.16
C ILE A 182 18.99 -0.35 -6.25
N VAL A 183 18.88 -1.14 -7.32
CA VAL A 183 17.94 -0.86 -8.42
C VAL A 183 16.50 -0.87 -7.94
N VAL A 184 16.12 -1.88 -7.15
CA VAL A 184 14.79 -2.00 -6.57
C VAL A 184 14.43 -0.78 -5.72
N LEU A 185 15.31 -0.36 -4.81
CA LEU A 185 15.10 0.79 -3.93
C LEU A 185 15.03 2.10 -4.70
N VAL A 186 15.85 2.28 -5.74
CA VAL A 186 15.79 3.46 -6.62
C VAL A 186 14.44 3.55 -7.33
N ILE A 187 13.95 2.44 -7.88
CA ILE A 187 12.64 2.39 -8.56
C ILE A 187 11.52 2.71 -7.55
N MET A 188 11.53 2.09 -6.37
CA MET A 188 10.55 2.37 -5.32
C MET A 188 10.58 3.84 -4.89
N ALA A 189 11.76 4.39 -4.66
CA ALA A 189 11.93 5.79 -4.26
C ALA A 189 11.43 6.74 -5.35
N ALA A 190 11.70 6.47 -6.63
CA ALA A 190 11.22 7.29 -7.74
C ALA A 190 9.69 7.33 -7.80
N VAL A 191 9.02 6.19 -7.64
CA VAL A 191 7.55 6.11 -7.61
C VAL A 191 6.99 6.79 -6.35
N GLU A 192 7.64 6.62 -5.19
CA GLU A 192 7.20 7.21 -3.94
C GLU A 192 7.39 8.74 -3.90
N ILE A 193 8.50 9.26 -4.43
CA ILE A 193 8.73 10.70 -4.59
C ILE A 193 7.62 11.31 -5.44
N ASN A 194 7.12 10.60 -6.46
CA ASN A 194 5.97 11.03 -7.21
C ASN A 194 4.72 11.19 -6.34
N ALA A 195 4.48 10.28 -5.40
CA ALA A 195 3.37 10.34 -4.46
C ALA A 195 3.49 11.56 -3.52
N LEU A 196 4.70 11.82 -3.01
CA LEU A 196 4.96 12.82 -1.97
C LEU A 196 5.10 14.25 -2.52
N ALA A 197 5.73 14.41 -3.68
CA ALA A 197 6.08 15.71 -4.25
C ALA A 197 5.47 15.97 -5.63
N GLY A 198 4.89 14.96 -6.28
CA GLY A 198 4.25 15.10 -7.58
C GLY A 198 3.12 16.15 -7.54
N LYS A 199 3.12 17.04 -8.53
CA LYS A 199 2.02 17.99 -8.75
C LYS A 199 0.90 17.28 -9.52
N PRO A 200 -0.36 17.33 -9.07
CA PRO A 200 -1.48 16.72 -9.79
C PRO A 200 -1.55 17.20 -11.24
N GLY A 201 -1.74 16.27 -12.19
CA GLY A 201 -1.92 16.58 -13.61
C GLY A 201 -0.62 16.65 -14.43
N THR A 202 0.55 16.47 -13.82
CA THR A 202 1.82 16.34 -14.56
C THR A 202 1.93 14.98 -15.25
N ALA A 203 2.83 14.85 -16.24
CA ALA A 203 3.03 13.60 -16.99
C ALA A 203 3.23 12.36 -16.10
N THR A 204 3.88 12.53 -14.95
CA THR A 204 4.19 11.44 -14.01
C THR A 204 3.05 11.13 -13.03
N THR A 205 2.16 12.09 -12.72
CA THR A 205 1.00 11.86 -11.84
C THR A 205 -0.29 11.59 -12.62
N LYS A 206 -0.33 11.93 -13.91
CA LYS A 206 -1.49 11.75 -14.81
C LYS A 206 -1.96 10.30 -14.89
N PRO A 207 -1.08 9.28 -14.99
CA PRO A 207 -1.52 7.89 -14.94
C PRO A 207 -2.24 7.55 -13.62
N LEU A 208 -1.78 8.12 -12.50
CA LEU A 208 -2.35 7.90 -11.16
C LEU A 208 -3.66 8.65 -10.93
N ALA A 209 -4.05 9.57 -11.82
CA ALA A 209 -5.32 10.27 -11.72
C ALA A 209 -6.53 9.39 -12.05
N THR A 210 -6.31 8.23 -12.67
CA THR A 210 -7.39 7.31 -13.10
C THR A 210 -7.16 5.91 -12.55
N VAL A 211 -8.24 5.18 -12.26
CA VAL A 211 -8.16 3.77 -11.84
C VAL A 211 -7.39 2.94 -12.88
N LYS A 212 -7.78 3.06 -14.17
CA LYS A 212 -7.15 2.32 -15.27
C LYS A 212 -5.65 2.60 -15.37
N GLY A 213 -5.24 3.87 -15.28
CA GLY A 213 -3.82 4.23 -15.34
C GLY A 213 -3.02 3.72 -14.15
N THR A 214 -3.58 3.78 -12.93
CA THR A 214 -2.96 3.20 -11.72
C THR A 214 -2.77 1.69 -11.87
N LEU A 215 -3.77 0.97 -12.38
CA LEU A 215 -3.68 -0.48 -12.59
C LEU A 215 -2.57 -0.83 -13.59
N TRP A 216 -2.56 -0.20 -14.77
CA TRP A 216 -1.52 -0.45 -15.77
C TRP A 216 -0.12 -0.13 -15.23
N ALA A 217 0.05 1.00 -14.54
CA ALA A 217 1.32 1.33 -13.92
C ALA A 217 1.79 0.28 -12.89
N GLY A 218 0.86 -0.31 -12.13
CA GLY A 218 1.18 -1.38 -11.17
C GLY A 218 1.57 -2.69 -11.85
N PHE A 219 0.87 -3.10 -12.90
CA PHE A 219 1.24 -4.30 -13.68
C PHE A 219 2.57 -4.11 -14.41
N ILE A 220 2.81 -2.93 -14.99
CA ILE A 220 4.09 -2.59 -15.60
C ILE A 220 5.21 -2.64 -14.56
N LEU A 221 4.99 -2.09 -13.36
CA LEU A 221 5.99 -2.16 -12.29
C LEU A 221 6.27 -3.60 -11.86
N ALA A 222 5.25 -4.45 -11.75
CA ALA A 222 5.43 -5.88 -11.49
C ALA A 222 6.25 -6.57 -12.59
N ALA A 223 5.98 -6.27 -13.86
CA ALA A 223 6.76 -6.79 -14.98
C ALA A 223 8.21 -6.30 -14.96
N ILE A 224 8.45 -5.03 -14.62
CA ILE A 224 9.81 -4.47 -14.49
C ILE A 224 10.60 -5.24 -13.42
N PHE A 225 10.02 -5.44 -12.24
CA PHE A 225 10.69 -6.22 -11.20
C PHE A 225 10.90 -7.68 -11.65
N TYR A 226 9.99 -8.26 -12.41
CA TYR A 226 10.11 -9.65 -12.87
C TYR A 226 11.27 -9.79 -13.84
N LEU A 227 11.34 -8.89 -14.83
CA LEU A 227 12.48 -8.82 -15.76
C LEU A 227 13.79 -8.55 -15.01
N TRP A 228 13.76 -7.75 -13.95
CA TRP A 228 14.95 -7.52 -13.12
C TRP A 228 15.42 -8.79 -12.39
N PHE A 229 14.50 -9.61 -11.86
CA PHE A 229 14.83 -10.94 -11.35
C PHE A 229 15.49 -11.82 -12.43
N GLU A 230 14.93 -11.87 -13.63
CA GLU A 230 15.46 -12.66 -14.76
C GLU A 230 16.85 -12.18 -15.20
N MET A 231 17.07 -10.87 -15.29
CA MET A 231 18.36 -10.28 -15.66
C MET A 231 19.46 -10.51 -14.61
N MET A 232 19.07 -10.76 -13.36
CA MET A 232 19.97 -10.95 -12.23
C MET A 232 20.22 -12.42 -11.90
N ARG A 233 19.73 -13.37 -12.71
CA ARG A 233 20.01 -14.80 -12.57
C ARG A 233 21.51 -15.12 -12.57
#